data_AF-A0A7X8CRJ9-F1
#
_entry.id   AF-A0A7X8CRJ9-F1
#
_cell.length_a   1.000
_cell.length_b   1.000
_cell.length_c   1.000
_cell.angle_alpha   90.00
_cell.angle_beta   90.00
_cell.angle_gamma   90.00
#
_symmetry.space_group_name_H-M   'P 1'
#
loop_
_entity.id
_entity.type
_entity.pdbx_description
1 polymer ?
#
loop_
_entity_poly.entity_id
_entity_poly.type
_entity_poly.pdbx_seq_one_letter_code
_entity_poly.pdbx_strand_id
1 'polypeptide(L)'
;MNTCINCGVELEDGITVCPLCGKSPGNKNSPENIQGDYPSDIITSNKKENRKHLWELGGIITFSSIAVCTIVDLLISRKLDWSLYSDVSVLALWLTLTLILFAKTRMFLFFSGLMIIVLLALLAFDLIDTGPDWFFPVGLPLAISSSFAVWLIVLLYKKARFKGFNIIAAALIILAGLTILTELILDNYFHGITDLRWSLIAAVSVLPVALILSFYHYRLKKGKQLDSFFHV
;
A
#
# COMPACT_ATOMS: atom_id res chain seq x y z
N MET A 1 -7.67 55.67 15.80
CA MET A 1 -6.82 54.52 15.42
C MET A 1 -7.68 53.28 15.36
N ASN A 2 -8.13 52.92 14.16
CA ASN A 2 -8.95 51.72 13.96
C ASN A 2 -8.05 50.57 13.52
N THR A 3 -7.89 49.55 14.36
CA THR A 3 -7.22 48.30 13.98
C THR A 3 -8.22 47.37 13.30
N CYS A 4 -7.81 46.73 12.20
CA CYS A 4 -8.63 45.74 11.54
C CYS A 4 -8.75 44.49 12.43
N ILE A 5 -9.97 44.13 12.83
CA ILE A 5 -10.23 42.96 13.69
C ILE A 5 -9.81 41.64 13.00
N ASN A 6 -9.79 41.61 11.65
CA ASN A 6 -9.53 40.38 10.89
C ASN A 6 -8.03 40.14 10.62
N CYS A 7 -7.18 41.17 10.58
CA CYS A 7 -5.74 41.02 10.29
C CYS A 7 -4.80 41.76 11.25
N GLY A 8 -5.32 42.54 12.19
CA GLY A 8 -4.53 43.24 13.22
C GLY A 8 -3.77 44.47 12.73
N VAL A 9 -3.91 44.87 11.46
CA VAL A 9 -3.24 46.04 10.89
C VAL A 9 -3.93 47.33 11.31
N GLU A 10 -3.14 48.34 11.65
CA GLU A 10 -3.61 49.71 11.91
C GLU A 10 -4.07 50.36 10.60
N LEU A 11 -5.33 50.81 10.57
CA LEU A 11 -5.92 51.49 9.42
C LEU A 11 -6.01 53.00 9.68
N GLU A 12 -5.80 53.75 8.61
CA GLU A 12 -6.00 55.20 8.57
C GLU A 12 -7.49 55.55 8.61
N ASP A 13 -7.82 56.68 9.22
CA ASP A 13 -9.20 57.09 9.48
C ASP A 13 -9.94 57.38 8.15
N GLY A 14 -11.04 56.68 7.89
CA GLY A 14 -11.86 56.82 6.67
C GLY A 14 -11.81 55.63 5.71
N ILE A 15 -11.00 54.61 5.98
CA ILE A 15 -10.92 53.40 5.15
C ILE A 15 -12.08 52.43 5.46
N THR A 16 -12.94 52.18 4.47
CA THR A 16 -14.13 51.31 4.60
C THR A 16 -13.83 49.83 4.32
N VAL A 17 -12.72 49.51 3.64
CA VAL A 17 -12.27 48.16 3.28
C VAL A 17 -10.77 48.02 3.52
N CYS A 18 -10.36 47.01 4.28
CA CYS A 18 -8.94 46.77 4.56
C CYS A 18 -8.18 46.34 3.29
N PRO A 19 -7.10 47.03 2.89
CA PRO A 19 -6.35 46.70 1.68
C PRO A 19 -5.58 45.37 1.78
N LEU A 20 -5.29 44.89 2.99
CA LEU A 20 -4.52 43.65 3.18
C LEU A 20 -5.40 42.39 3.13
N CYS A 21 -6.57 42.43 3.76
CA CYS A 21 -7.45 41.26 3.86
C CYS A 21 -8.75 41.39 3.05
N GLY A 22 -9.00 42.55 2.44
CA GLY A 22 -10.20 42.81 1.63
C GLY A 22 -11.51 42.91 2.41
N LYS A 23 -11.47 42.87 3.76
CA LYS A 23 -12.69 42.88 4.61
C LYS A 23 -12.93 44.23 5.26
N SER A 24 -14.20 44.55 5.49
CA SER A 24 -14.59 45.78 6.19
C SER A 24 -14.18 45.74 7.67
N PRO A 25 -13.54 46.79 8.21
CA PRO A 25 -12.98 46.79 9.56
C PRO A 25 -14.03 46.80 10.70
N GLY A 26 -15.33 46.84 10.41
CA GLY A 26 -16.39 46.98 11.42
C GLY A 26 -17.48 45.91 11.44
N ASN A 27 -17.52 44.94 10.50
CA ASN A 27 -18.63 44.00 10.46
C ASN A 27 -18.36 42.72 11.27
N LYS A 28 -18.95 42.62 12.47
CA LYS A 28 -19.02 41.39 13.28
C LYS A 28 -20.18 40.46 12.91
N ASN A 29 -21.09 40.90 12.04
CA ASN A 29 -22.38 40.23 11.81
C ASN A 29 -22.63 39.99 10.32
N SER A 30 -21.90 39.02 9.77
CA SER A 30 -22.40 38.24 8.65
C SER A 30 -21.77 36.86 8.75
N PRO A 31 -22.53 35.79 9.04
CA PRO A 31 -22.10 34.44 8.75
C PRO A 31 -22.24 34.25 7.24
N GLU A 32 -21.56 35.08 6.45
CA GLU A 32 -21.27 34.68 5.10
C GLU A 32 -20.33 33.49 5.26
N ASN A 33 -20.83 32.37 4.77
CA ASN A 33 -20.16 31.11 4.56
C ASN A 33 -19.02 31.34 3.54
N ILE A 34 -18.07 32.21 3.88
CA ILE A 34 -16.78 32.34 3.22
C ILE A 34 -16.03 31.11 3.69
N GLN A 35 -16.36 30.01 3.02
CA GLN A 35 -15.51 28.87 2.81
C GLN A 35 -14.21 29.47 2.29
N GLY A 36 -13.32 29.82 3.22
CA GLY A 36 -12.04 30.40 2.92
C GLY A 36 -11.33 29.39 2.07
N ASP A 37 -11.11 29.73 0.80
CA ASP A 37 -10.46 28.90 -0.19
C ASP A 37 -8.97 28.85 0.18
N TYR A 38 -8.66 28.21 1.31
CA TYR A 38 -7.30 27.98 1.72
C TYR A 38 -6.68 27.05 0.68
N PRO A 39 -5.42 27.29 0.25
CA PRO A 39 -4.79 26.48 -0.77
C PRO A 39 -4.78 24.97 -0.40
N SER A 40 -4.83 24.62 0.88
CA SER A 40 -5.01 23.24 1.37
C SER A 40 -6.35 22.60 0.95
N ASP A 41 -7.43 23.36 0.92
CA ASP A 41 -8.77 22.87 0.64
C ASP A 41 -8.96 22.66 -0.88
N ILE A 42 -8.41 23.56 -1.69
CA ILE A 42 -8.32 23.40 -3.15
C ILE A 42 -7.48 22.17 -3.52
N ILE A 43 -6.30 21.98 -2.88
CA ILE A 43 -5.41 20.84 -3.15
C ILE A 43 -6.05 19.51 -2.72
N THR A 44 -6.78 19.48 -1.60
CA THR A 44 -7.45 18.25 -1.13
C THR A 44 -8.68 17.90 -1.97
N SER A 45 -9.44 18.90 -2.40
CA SER A 45 -10.55 18.74 -3.34
C SER A 45 -10.07 18.15 -4.67
N ASN A 46 -9.05 18.76 -5.27
CA ASN A 46 -8.45 18.29 -6.53
C ASN A 46 -7.89 16.85 -6.43
N LYS A 47 -7.24 16.50 -5.31
CA LYS A 47 -6.78 15.12 -5.08
C LYS A 47 -7.92 14.11 -4.97
N LYS A 48 -9.07 14.49 -4.39
CA LYS A 48 -10.24 13.60 -4.25
C LYS A 48 -10.94 13.42 -5.60
N GLU A 49 -11.07 14.50 -6.36
CA GLU A 49 -11.63 14.50 -7.72
C GLU A 49 -10.78 13.67 -8.68
N ASN A 50 -9.45 13.86 -8.68
CA ASN A 50 -8.53 13.05 -9.50
C ASN A 50 -8.60 11.56 -9.16
N ARG A 51 -8.74 11.18 -7.88
CA ARG A 51 -8.92 9.77 -7.49
C ARG A 51 -10.21 9.19 -8.04
N LYS A 52 -11.30 9.98 -7.99
CA LYS A 52 -12.60 9.56 -8.52
C LYS A 52 -12.52 9.38 -10.04
N HIS A 53 -11.91 10.31 -10.76
CA HIS A 53 -11.73 10.18 -12.21
C HIS A 53 -10.83 9.00 -12.61
N LEU A 54 -9.69 8.82 -11.92
CA LEU A 54 -8.84 7.64 -12.16
C LEU A 54 -9.59 6.34 -11.90
N TRP A 55 -10.47 6.32 -10.90
CA TRP A 55 -11.30 5.17 -10.62
C TRP A 55 -12.37 4.97 -11.72
N GLU A 56 -13.13 5.99 -12.09
CA GLU A 56 -14.13 5.87 -13.16
C GLU A 56 -13.51 5.40 -14.49
N LEU A 57 -12.38 6.01 -14.90
CA LEU A 57 -11.68 5.63 -16.12
C LEU A 57 -11.15 4.20 -16.06
N GLY A 58 -10.53 3.80 -14.95
CA GLY A 58 -10.03 2.44 -14.82
C GLY A 58 -11.16 1.41 -14.80
N GLY A 59 -12.33 1.73 -14.24
CA GLY A 59 -13.52 0.88 -14.27
C GLY A 59 -14.09 0.70 -15.68
N ILE A 60 -14.10 1.75 -16.49
CA ILE A 60 -14.53 1.67 -17.90
C ILE A 60 -13.56 0.80 -18.69
N ILE A 61 -12.24 1.00 -18.50
CA ILE A 61 -11.21 0.22 -19.19
C ILE A 61 -11.30 -1.26 -18.80
N THR A 62 -11.48 -1.57 -17.52
CA THR A 62 -11.54 -2.97 -17.05
C THR A 62 -12.79 -3.66 -17.56
N PHE A 63 -13.96 -3.02 -17.47
CA PHE A 63 -15.20 -3.58 -18.00
C PHE A 63 -15.13 -3.78 -19.52
N SER A 64 -14.59 -2.81 -20.25
CA SER A 64 -14.38 -2.94 -21.69
C SER A 64 -13.40 -4.08 -22.02
N SER A 65 -12.34 -4.25 -21.24
CA SER A 65 -11.35 -5.30 -21.46
C SER A 65 -11.95 -6.69 -21.26
N ILE A 66 -12.73 -6.88 -20.19
CA ILE A 66 -13.46 -8.11 -19.90
C ILE A 66 -14.46 -8.42 -21.02
N ALA A 67 -15.25 -7.43 -21.44
CA ALA A 67 -16.21 -7.61 -22.54
C ALA A 67 -15.52 -8.02 -23.85
N VAL A 68 -14.38 -7.39 -24.18
CA VAL A 68 -13.63 -7.74 -25.39
C VAL A 68 -13.03 -9.15 -25.29
N CYS A 69 -12.38 -9.50 -24.17
CA CYS A 69 -11.80 -10.83 -23.97
C CYS A 69 -12.85 -11.94 -24.05
N THR A 70 -13.98 -11.78 -23.36
CA THR A 70 -15.09 -12.75 -23.36
C THR A 70 -15.73 -12.92 -24.73
N ILE A 71 -16.01 -11.83 -25.45
CA ILE A 71 -16.59 -11.90 -26.79
C ILE A 71 -15.63 -12.58 -27.76
N VAL A 72 -14.34 -12.23 -27.74
CA VAL A 72 -13.33 -12.81 -28.63
C VAL A 72 -13.18 -14.31 -28.38
N ASP A 73 -13.11 -14.75 -27.12
CA ASP A 73 -13.00 -16.17 -26.79
C ASP A 73 -14.26 -16.94 -27.21
N LEU A 74 -15.44 -16.36 -26.99
CA LEU A 74 -16.69 -16.98 -27.45
C LEU A 74 -16.77 -17.10 -28.97
N LEU A 75 -16.23 -16.14 -29.72
CA LEU A 75 -16.20 -16.18 -31.19
C LEU A 75 -15.20 -17.21 -31.73
N ILE A 76 -14.04 -17.35 -31.11
CA ILE A 76 -12.97 -18.25 -31.56
C ILE A 76 -13.22 -19.68 -31.07
N SER A 77 -13.38 -19.84 -29.76
CA SER A 77 -13.38 -21.13 -29.06
C SER A 77 -14.78 -21.73 -28.91
N ARG A 78 -15.84 -20.91 -29.11
CA ARG A 78 -17.25 -21.25 -28.81
C ARG A 78 -17.51 -21.71 -27.37
N LYS A 79 -16.55 -21.46 -26.49
CA LYS A 79 -16.51 -21.77 -25.06
C LYS A 79 -15.76 -20.65 -24.35
N LEU A 80 -15.91 -20.58 -23.04
CA LEU A 80 -15.19 -19.66 -22.17
C LEU A 80 -14.04 -20.44 -21.52
N ASP A 81 -12.86 -20.38 -22.14
CA ASP A 81 -11.69 -21.13 -21.67
C ASP A 81 -10.60 -20.14 -21.24
N TRP A 82 -10.02 -19.40 -22.18
CA TRP A 82 -8.89 -18.49 -21.88
C TRP A 82 -9.34 -17.12 -21.37
N SER A 83 -10.52 -16.65 -21.78
CA SER A 83 -11.01 -15.33 -21.34
C SER A 83 -11.18 -15.26 -19.82
N LEU A 84 -11.59 -16.36 -19.18
CA LEU A 84 -11.82 -16.40 -17.74
C LEU A 84 -10.56 -16.06 -16.93
N TYR A 85 -9.40 -16.56 -17.34
CA TYR A 85 -8.12 -16.21 -16.69
C TYR A 85 -7.77 -14.74 -16.86
N SER A 86 -8.04 -14.18 -18.05
CA SER A 86 -7.85 -12.76 -18.33
C SER A 86 -8.80 -11.91 -17.47
N ASP A 87 -10.07 -12.28 -17.40
CA ASP A 87 -11.11 -11.54 -16.68
C ASP A 87 -10.82 -11.49 -15.18
N VAL A 88 -10.48 -12.63 -14.57
CA VAL A 88 -10.07 -12.70 -13.16
C VAL A 88 -8.86 -11.79 -12.90
N SER A 89 -7.86 -11.82 -13.78
CA SER A 89 -6.65 -11.00 -13.65
C SER A 89 -6.96 -9.50 -13.75
N VAL A 90 -7.76 -9.08 -14.72
CA VAL A 90 -8.17 -7.68 -14.92
C VAL A 90 -9.03 -7.20 -13.75
N LEU A 91 -9.96 -8.03 -13.26
CA LEU A 91 -10.77 -7.71 -12.08
C LEU A 91 -9.92 -7.59 -10.81
N ALA A 92 -8.97 -8.51 -10.58
CA ALA A 92 -8.07 -8.45 -9.44
C ALA A 92 -7.20 -7.18 -9.48
N LEU A 93 -6.70 -6.79 -10.65
CA LEU A 93 -5.95 -5.55 -10.85
C LEU A 93 -6.81 -4.32 -10.54
N TRP A 94 -8.05 -4.30 -11.02
CA TRP A 94 -9.01 -3.24 -10.77
C TRP A 94 -9.33 -3.06 -9.28
N LEU A 95 -9.58 -4.16 -8.58
CA LEU A 95 -9.82 -4.17 -7.13
C LEU A 95 -8.59 -3.69 -6.36
N THR A 96 -7.38 -4.12 -6.78
CA THR A 96 -6.11 -3.68 -6.18
C THR A 96 -5.93 -2.17 -6.35
N LEU A 97 -6.20 -1.63 -7.55
CA LEU A 97 -6.12 -0.20 -7.81
C LEU A 97 -7.14 0.58 -6.96
N THR A 98 -8.37 0.09 -6.87
CA THR A 98 -9.40 0.65 -5.98
C THR A 98 -8.90 0.71 -4.53
N LEU A 99 -8.29 -0.38 -4.05
CA LEU A 99 -7.74 -0.45 -2.70
C LEU A 99 -6.57 0.53 -2.48
N ILE A 100 -5.69 0.70 -3.47
CA ILE A 100 -4.60 1.70 -3.43
C ILE A 100 -5.16 3.13 -3.36
N LEU A 101 -6.20 3.46 -4.12
CA LEU A 101 -6.76 4.81 -4.15
C LEU A 101 -7.51 5.18 -2.86
N PHE A 102 -8.25 4.25 -2.27
CA PHE A 102 -9.15 4.53 -1.15
C PHE A 102 -8.63 4.07 0.23
N ALA A 103 -7.85 2.98 0.32
CA ALA A 103 -7.46 2.39 1.59
C ALA A 103 -5.99 2.61 1.98
N LYS A 104 -5.16 3.27 1.13
CA LYS A 104 -3.72 3.47 1.39
C LYS A 104 -3.39 4.11 2.75
N THR A 105 -4.24 5.00 3.28
CA THR A 105 -4.05 5.62 4.60
C THR A 105 -4.36 4.67 5.76
N ARG A 106 -5.18 3.66 5.54
CA ARG A 106 -5.58 2.66 6.55
C ARG A 106 -4.81 1.36 6.29
N MET A 107 -3.56 1.32 6.74
CA MET A 107 -2.62 0.22 6.56
C MET A 107 -3.23 -1.18 6.79
N PHE A 108 -4.05 -1.33 7.84
CA PHE A 108 -4.71 -2.61 8.15
C PHE A 108 -5.70 -3.03 7.05
N LEU A 109 -6.61 -2.13 6.65
CA LEU A 109 -7.57 -2.40 5.58
C LEU A 109 -6.87 -2.66 4.24
N PHE A 110 -5.77 -1.96 3.97
CA PHE A 110 -5.00 -2.16 2.75
C PHE A 110 -4.39 -3.57 2.67
N PHE A 111 -3.65 -4.01 3.68
CA PHE A 111 -3.03 -5.34 3.63
C PHE A 111 -4.04 -6.48 3.72
N SER A 112 -5.08 -6.35 4.56
CA SER A 112 -6.15 -7.35 4.64
C SER A 112 -6.95 -7.43 3.34
N GLY A 113 -7.25 -6.28 2.71
CA GLY A 113 -7.92 -6.24 1.41
C GLY A 113 -7.09 -6.89 0.31
N LEU A 114 -5.77 -6.63 0.26
CA LEU A 114 -4.87 -7.28 -0.70
C LEU A 114 -4.84 -8.79 -0.53
N MET A 115 -4.74 -9.27 0.72
CA MET A 115 -4.78 -10.71 1.02
C MET A 115 -6.07 -11.35 0.50
N ILE A 116 -7.22 -10.72 0.73
CA ILE A 116 -8.51 -11.24 0.27
C ILE A 116 -8.57 -11.26 -1.26
N ILE A 117 -8.10 -10.21 -1.94
CA ILE A 117 -8.08 -10.15 -3.41
C ILE A 117 -7.20 -11.28 -3.97
N VAL A 118 -6.02 -11.48 -3.41
CA VAL A 118 -5.10 -12.56 -3.84
C VAL A 118 -5.73 -13.94 -3.61
N LEU A 119 -6.32 -14.17 -2.44
CA LEU A 119 -6.99 -15.45 -2.15
C LEU A 119 -8.16 -15.73 -3.09
N LEU A 120 -9.01 -14.72 -3.36
CA LEU A 120 -10.13 -14.86 -4.29
C LEU A 120 -9.64 -15.10 -5.72
N ALA A 121 -8.58 -14.43 -6.15
CA ALA A 121 -8.01 -14.63 -7.48
C ALA A 121 -7.42 -16.05 -7.63
N LEU A 122 -6.64 -16.52 -6.64
CA LEU A 122 -6.09 -17.88 -6.66
C LEU A 122 -7.20 -18.94 -6.65
N LEU A 123 -8.24 -18.75 -5.83
CA LEU A 123 -9.40 -19.64 -5.81
C LEU A 123 -10.14 -19.64 -7.15
N ALA A 124 -10.33 -18.47 -7.76
CA ALA A 124 -10.96 -18.37 -9.06
C ALA A 124 -10.15 -19.11 -10.15
N PHE A 125 -8.82 -19.00 -10.14
CA PHE A 125 -7.98 -19.74 -11.08
C PHE A 125 -8.08 -21.26 -10.90
N ASP A 126 -8.12 -21.75 -9.66
CA ASP A 126 -8.28 -23.18 -9.38
C ASP A 126 -9.66 -23.70 -9.83
N LEU A 127 -10.71 -22.91 -9.63
CA LEU A 127 -12.07 -23.24 -10.08
C LEU A 127 -12.23 -23.25 -11.60
N ILE A 128 -11.43 -22.48 -12.35
CA ILE A 128 -11.47 -22.46 -13.82
C ILE A 128 -10.82 -23.70 -14.42
N ASP A 129 -9.76 -24.22 -13.79
CA ASP A 129 -8.95 -25.30 -14.36
C ASP A 129 -9.70 -26.66 -14.34
N THR A 130 -9.85 -27.27 -13.16
CA THR A 130 -10.53 -28.57 -13.01
C THR A 130 -11.29 -28.76 -11.69
N GLY A 131 -11.23 -27.80 -10.76
CA GLY A 131 -11.77 -27.91 -9.40
C GLY A 131 -10.71 -27.58 -8.34
N PRO A 132 -11.07 -27.54 -7.04
CA PRO A 132 -10.20 -27.02 -5.98
C PRO A 132 -9.04 -27.96 -5.61
N ASP A 133 -8.11 -28.21 -6.53
CA ASP A 133 -7.04 -29.21 -6.39
C ASP A 133 -5.76 -28.63 -5.78
N TRP A 134 -5.39 -27.40 -6.13
CA TRP A 134 -4.14 -26.78 -5.66
C TRP A 134 -4.35 -25.59 -4.72
N PHE A 135 -5.54 -24.98 -4.68
CA PHE A 135 -5.81 -23.84 -3.82
C PHE A 135 -5.66 -24.19 -2.34
N PHE A 136 -6.29 -25.26 -1.86
CA PHE A 136 -6.22 -25.63 -0.44
C PHE A 136 -4.82 -26.09 0.01
N PRO A 137 -4.12 -27.00 -0.71
CA PRO A 137 -2.82 -27.47 -0.27
C PRO A 137 -1.67 -26.48 -0.54
N VAL A 138 -1.79 -25.60 -1.55
CA VAL A 138 -0.70 -24.72 -1.98
C VAL A 138 -1.09 -23.24 -1.93
N GLY A 139 -2.16 -22.85 -2.64
CA GLY A 139 -2.54 -21.43 -2.79
C GLY A 139 -2.82 -20.72 -1.46
N LEU A 140 -3.65 -21.33 -0.62
CA LEU A 140 -4.07 -20.84 0.68
C LEU A 140 -2.89 -20.70 1.66
N PRO A 141 -2.09 -21.76 1.96
CA PRO A 141 -1.00 -21.63 2.90
C PRO A 141 0.09 -20.67 2.42
N LEU A 142 0.36 -20.58 1.12
CA LEU A 142 1.33 -19.61 0.56
C LEU A 142 0.83 -18.16 0.67
N ALA A 143 -0.43 -17.91 0.30
CA ALA A 143 -1.02 -16.57 0.38
C ALA A 143 -1.14 -16.09 1.84
N ILE A 144 -1.50 -16.97 2.77
CA ILE A 144 -1.56 -16.64 4.20
C ILE A 144 -0.16 -16.35 4.74
N SER A 145 0.82 -17.20 4.41
CA SER A 145 2.19 -17.05 4.92
C SER A 145 2.88 -15.80 4.39
N SER A 146 2.67 -15.46 3.12
CA SER A 146 3.16 -14.22 2.53
C SER A 146 2.51 -12.98 3.14
N SER A 147 1.20 -13.02 3.35
CA SER A 147 0.47 -11.93 4.03
C SER A 147 0.93 -11.77 5.48
N PHE A 148 1.16 -12.88 6.19
CA PHE A 148 1.69 -12.88 7.55
C PHE A 148 3.11 -12.30 7.62
N ALA A 149 3.99 -12.66 6.69
CA ALA A 149 5.33 -12.11 6.58
C ALA A 149 5.31 -10.58 6.41
N VAL A 150 4.46 -10.07 5.51
CA VAL A 150 4.26 -8.62 5.33
C VAL A 150 3.75 -7.98 6.62
N TRP A 151 2.77 -8.60 7.29
CA TRP A 151 2.23 -8.08 8.54
C TRP A 151 3.29 -8.01 9.65
N LEU A 152 4.15 -9.04 9.74
CA LEU A 152 5.25 -9.10 10.67
C LEU A 152 6.26 -7.97 10.42
N ILE A 153 6.62 -7.71 9.15
CA ILE A 153 7.50 -6.59 8.78
C ILE A 153 6.87 -5.24 9.18
N VAL A 154 5.57 -5.05 8.92
CA VAL A 154 4.85 -3.83 9.27
C VAL A 154 4.78 -3.63 10.79
N LEU A 155 4.54 -4.70 11.55
CA LEU A 155 4.57 -4.67 13.01
C LEU A 155 5.96 -4.29 13.54
N LEU A 156 7.00 -4.93 13.01
CA LEU A 156 8.38 -4.63 13.37
C LEU A 156 8.70 -3.17 13.05
N TYR A 157 8.26 -2.65 11.91
CA TYR A 157 8.43 -1.25 11.54
C TYR A 157 7.71 -0.29 12.52
N LYS A 158 6.51 -0.64 12.99
CA LYS A 158 5.75 0.16 13.97
C LYS A 158 6.35 0.09 15.38
N LYS A 159 6.84 -1.07 15.82
CA LYS A 159 7.39 -1.30 17.17
C LYS A 159 8.86 -0.88 17.28
N ALA A 160 9.60 -0.85 16.17
CA ALA A 160 10.99 -0.45 16.16
C ALA A 160 11.14 1.01 16.60
N ARG A 161 11.81 1.21 17.74
CA ARG A 161 12.16 2.54 18.27
C ARG A 161 13.07 3.33 17.33
N PHE A 162 13.91 2.63 16.56
CA PHE A 162 14.85 3.22 15.60
C PHE A 162 14.67 2.56 14.24
N LYS A 163 14.29 3.37 13.25
CA LYS A 163 14.10 2.95 11.87
C LYS A 163 15.43 3.06 11.13
N GLY A 164 15.82 2.00 10.42
CA GLY A 164 17.10 1.93 9.71
C GLY A 164 17.44 0.50 9.32
N PHE A 165 18.74 0.18 9.28
CA PHE A 165 19.25 -1.12 8.80
C PHE A 165 18.73 -2.35 9.55
N ASN A 166 18.32 -2.23 10.81
CA ASN A 166 17.73 -3.35 11.57
C ASN A 166 16.41 -3.86 10.97
N ILE A 167 15.59 -2.97 10.38
CA ILE A 167 14.32 -3.36 9.76
C ILE A 167 14.59 -4.11 8.46
N ILE A 168 15.59 -3.67 7.70
CA ILE A 168 16.01 -4.34 6.46
C ILE A 168 16.57 -5.73 6.78
N ALA A 169 17.43 -5.84 7.80
CA ALA A 169 17.95 -7.12 8.28
C ALA A 169 16.82 -8.08 8.69
N ALA A 170 15.85 -7.59 9.46
CA ALA A 170 14.70 -8.40 9.86
C ALA A 170 13.83 -8.82 8.67
N ALA A 171 13.58 -7.92 7.71
CA ALA A 171 12.82 -8.24 6.51
C ALA A 171 13.51 -9.33 5.67
N LEU A 172 14.84 -9.28 5.54
CA LEU A 172 15.64 -10.30 4.86
C LEU A 172 15.52 -11.67 5.54
N ILE A 173 15.57 -11.72 6.87
CA ILE A 173 15.40 -12.97 7.64
C ILE A 173 13.99 -13.53 7.44
N ILE A 174 12.96 -12.68 7.49
CA ILE A 174 11.57 -13.09 7.26
C ILE A 174 11.41 -13.64 5.83
N LEU A 175 12.02 -13.00 4.84
CA LEU A 175 11.97 -13.44 3.45
C LEU A 175 12.67 -14.80 3.26
N ALA A 176 13.82 -15.02 3.91
CA ALA A 176 14.50 -16.31 3.90
C ALA A 176 13.62 -17.43 4.51
N GLY A 177 12.92 -17.14 5.61
CA GLY A 177 11.94 -18.06 6.19
C GLY A 177 10.79 -18.35 5.23
N LEU A 178 10.30 -17.33 4.53
CA LEU A 178 9.24 -17.49 3.53
C LEU A 178 9.70 -18.36 2.35
N THR A 179 10.94 -18.22 1.87
CA THR A 179 11.47 -19.08 0.80
C THR A 179 11.57 -20.55 1.20
N ILE A 180 11.95 -20.83 2.46
CA ILE A 180 11.99 -22.21 2.98
C ILE A 180 10.56 -22.78 3.03
N LEU A 181 9.62 -21.99 3.54
CA LEU A 181 8.23 -22.42 3.61
C LEU A 181 7.63 -22.66 2.22
N THR A 182 8.00 -21.84 1.22
CA THR A 182 7.53 -22.04 -0.15
C THR A 182 8.03 -23.33 -0.76
N GLU A 183 9.32 -23.67 -0.59
CA GLU A 183 9.85 -24.94 -1.08
C GLU A 183 9.21 -26.11 -0.34
N LEU A 184 9.04 -26.01 0.99
CA LEU A 184 8.38 -27.04 1.80
C LEU A 184 6.96 -27.36 1.30
N ILE A 185 6.15 -26.33 1.03
CA ILE A 185 4.77 -26.50 0.55
C ILE A 185 4.77 -27.11 -0.86
N LEU A 186 5.63 -26.62 -1.75
CA LEU A 186 5.70 -27.08 -3.13
C LEU A 186 6.20 -28.52 -3.22
N ASP A 187 7.26 -28.88 -2.49
CA ASP A 187 7.80 -30.24 -2.48
C ASP A 187 6.80 -31.25 -1.93
N ASN A 188 6.11 -30.89 -0.85
CA ASN A 188 5.05 -31.73 -0.30
C ASN A 188 3.91 -31.93 -1.30
N TYR A 189 3.59 -30.92 -2.11
CA TYR A 189 2.55 -31.02 -3.14
C TYR A 189 2.98 -31.84 -4.36
N PHE A 190 4.19 -31.63 -4.88
CA PHE A 190 4.65 -32.29 -6.12
C PHE A 190 5.26 -33.67 -5.90
N HIS A 191 6.01 -33.87 -4.82
CA HIS A 191 6.83 -35.07 -4.61
C HIS A 191 6.44 -35.88 -3.38
N GLY A 192 5.65 -35.31 -2.46
CA GLY A 192 5.28 -35.93 -1.18
C GLY A 192 6.46 -36.16 -0.22
N ILE A 193 7.67 -35.75 -0.62
CA ILE A 193 8.91 -35.84 0.14
C ILE A 193 9.53 -34.45 0.09
N THR A 194 9.96 -33.94 1.24
CA THR A 194 10.53 -32.60 1.39
C THR A 194 12.04 -32.64 1.20
N ASP A 195 12.56 -31.99 0.16
CA ASP A 195 14.00 -31.90 -0.11
C ASP A 195 14.40 -30.43 -0.34
N LEU A 196 14.85 -29.78 0.73
CA LEU A 196 15.18 -28.35 0.70
C LEU A 196 16.49 -28.10 -0.03
N ARG A 197 16.40 -27.65 -1.28
CA ARG A 197 17.55 -27.41 -2.17
C ARG A 197 17.77 -25.92 -2.39
N TRP A 198 16.84 -25.24 -3.06
CA TRP A 198 17.06 -23.85 -3.49
C TRP A 198 16.77 -22.84 -2.37
N SER A 199 15.82 -23.13 -1.48
CA SER A 199 15.53 -22.24 -0.36
C SER A 199 16.67 -22.20 0.66
N LEU A 200 17.38 -23.31 0.85
CA LEU A 200 18.50 -23.39 1.78
C LEU A 200 19.70 -22.58 1.27
N ILE A 201 19.99 -22.67 -0.03
CA ILE A 201 21.01 -21.84 -0.69
C ILE A 201 20.65 -20.35 -0.54
N ALA A 202 19.39 -19.99 -0.81
CA ALA A 202 18.92 -18.61 -0.64
C ALA A 202 19.06 -18.14 0.81
N ALA A 203 18.60 -18.94 1.79
CA ALA A 203 18.66 -18.58 3.20
C ALA A 203 20.10 -18.39 3.70
N VAL A 204 21.02 -19.31 3.34
CA VAL A 204 22.43 -19.22 3.72
C VAL A 204 23.09 -17.98 3.10
N SER A 205 22.73 -17.62 1.86
CA SER A 205 23.27 -16.42 1.20
C SER A 205 22.80 -15.10 1.83
N VAL A 206 21.55 -15.06 2.32
CA VAL A 206 20.94 -13.87 2.92
C VAL A 206 21.42 -13.65 4.35
N LEU A 207 21.72 -14.72 5.07
CA LEU A 207 22.13 -14.71 6.48
C LEU A 207 23.33 -13.76 6.76
N PRO A 208 24.48 -13.82 6.05
CA PRO A 208 25.61 -12.93 6.32
C PRO A 208 25.25 -11.46 6.07
N VAL A 209 24.46 -11.15 5.03
CA VAL A 209 24.01 -9.79 4.74
C VAL A 209 23.13 -9.26 5.87
N ALA A 210 22.17 -10.05 6.34
CA ALA A 210 21.30 -9.68 7.46
C ALA A 210 22.10 -9.46 8.75
N LEU A 211 23.09 -10.31 9.04
CA LEU A 211 23.96 -10.17 10.20
C LEU A 211 24.81 -8.90 10.15
N ILE A 212 25.43 -8.59 9.00
CA ILE A 212 26.24 -7.37 8.83
C ILE A 212 25.37 -6.12 9.04
N LEU A 213 24.18 -6.08 8.47
CA LEU A 213 23.24 -4.95 8.63
C LEU A 213 22.81 -4.77 10.09
N SER A 214 22.52 -5.87 10.79
CA SER A 214 22.18 -5.86 12.21
C SER A 214 23.37 -5.39 13.07
N PHE A 215 24.57 -5.92 12.80
CA PHE A 215 25.80 -5.54 13.48
C PHE A 215 26.13 -4.05 13.29
N TYR A 216 26.04 -3.55 12.06
CA TYR A 216 26.30 -2.13 11.76
C TYR A 216 25.32 -1.22 12.49
N HIS A 217 24.03 -1.59 12.53
CA HIS A 217 23.03 -0.85 13.29
C HIS A 217 23.35 -0.81 14.79
N TYR A 218 23.74 -1.94 15.38
CA TYR A 218 24.09 -2.02 16.80
C TYR A 218 25.39 -1.28 17.13
N ARG A 219 26.40 -1.35 16.25
CA ARG A 219 27.70 -0.68 16.43
C ARG A 219 27.60 0.83 16.29
N LEU A 220 26.87 1.34 15.29
CA LEU A 220 26.62 2.78 15.13
C LEU A 220 25.89 3.38 16.34
N LYS A 221 25.07 2.59 17.05
CA LYS A 221 24.40 3.03 18.28
C LYS A 221 25.39 3.32 19.40
N LYS A 222 26.50 2.58 19.52
CA LYS A 222 27.56 2.86 20.52
C LYS A 222 28.39 4.11 20.17
N GLY A 223 28.45 4.49 18.89
CA GLY A 223 29.24 5.64 18.42
C GLY A 223 28.57 7.01 18.57
N LYS A 224 27.29 7.09 18.98
CA LYS A 224 26.57 8.37 19.16
C LYS A 224 26.75 9.03 20.54
N GLN A 225 27.73 8.62 21.34
CA GLN A 225 28.18 9.36 22.54
C GLN A 225 29.29 10.37 22.20
N LEU A 226 29.16 11.09 21.08
CA LEU A 226 30.09 12.17 20.73
C LEU A 226 29.85 13.46 21.55
N ASP A 227 28.71 13.56 22.27
CA ASP A 227 28.42 14.67 23.18
C ASP A 227 29.33 14.68 24.41
N SER A 228 30.06 13.58 24.70
CA SER A 228 31.10 13.54 25.74
C SER A 228 32.42 14.19 25.31
N PHE A 229 32.62 14.46 24.01
CA PHE A 229 33.88 15.01 23.49
C PHE A 229 33.84 16.51 23.20
N PHE A 230 32.67 17.13 23.24
CA PHE A 230 32.54 18.58 23.10
C PHE A 230 32.01 19.19 24.39
N HIS A 231 32.93 19.38 25.34
CA HIS A 231 32.81 20.47 26.31
C HIS A 231 33.20 21.76 25.59
N VAL A 232 32.20 22.48 25.06
CA VAL A 232 32.30 23.91 24.69
C VAL A 232 31.19 24.65 25.42
#